data_AF-A0A9W9Y955-F1
#
_entry.id   AF-A0A9W9Y955-F1
#
_cell.length_a   1.000
_cell.length_b   1.000
_cell.length_c   1.000
_cell.angle_alpha   90.00
_cell.angle_beta   90.00
_cell.angle_gamma   90.00
#
_symmetry.space_group_name_H-M   'P 1'
#
loop_
_entity.id
_entity.type
_entity.pdbx_description
1 polymer ?
#
loop_
_entity_poly.entity_id
_entity_poly.type
_entity_poly.pdbx_seq_one_letter_code
_entity_poly.pdbx_strand_id
1 'polypeptide(L)'
;QVPVSYVGCYQESYYSQLFNKVYLDYRRKIDWAKVPNTPDMSFVVQACAHEAVKRKYSYFAIKDYGRCVWGPDGLTVTSTRRRSYWCFYGIGGPWLVSVYTIDNPSGK
;
A
#
# COMPACT_ATOMS: atom_id res chain seq x y z
N GLN A 1 11.67 2.94 11.89
CA GLN A 1 10.89 2.82 10.64
C GLN A 1 11.06 1.40 10.14
N VAL A 2 9.98 0.77 9.68
CA VAL A 2 10.04 -0.52 8.98
C VAL A 2 10.67 -0.27 7.60
N PRO A 3 11.78 -0.92 7.25
CA PRO A 3 12.37 -0.79 5.93
C PRO A 3 11.45 -1.46 4.89
N VAL A 4 11.15 -0.73 3.82
CA VAL A 4 10.23 -1.17 2.78
C VAL A 4 10.71 -0.71 1.42
N SER A 5 10.50 -1.54 0.41
CA SER A 5 10.77 -1.20 -0.99
C SER A 5 9.47 -1.02 -1.77
N TYR A 6 9.38 0.05 -2.55
CA TYR A 6 8.24 0.29 -3.42
C TYR A 6 8.31 -0.60 -4.66
N VAL A 7 7.32 -1.47 -4.83
CA VAL A 7 7.26 -2.42 -5.95
C VAL A 7 6.62 -1.77 -7.17
N GLY A 8 5.56 -0.99 -6.95
CA GLY A 8 4.88 -0.27 -8.02
C GLY A 8 3.41 0.04 -7.74
N CYS A 9 2.80 0.70 -8.72
CA CYS A 9 1.39 1.04 -8.74
C CYS A 9 0.68 0.20 -9.80
N TYR A 10 -0.44 -0.40 -9.43
CA TYR A 10 -1.17 -1.35 -10.27
C TYR A 10 -2.65 -1.02 -10.31
N GLN A 11 -3.28 -1.31 -11.44
CA GLN A 11 -4.72 -1.19 -11.59
C GLN A 11 -5.44 -2.32 -10.86
N GLU A 12 -6.45 -1.97 -10.07
CA GLU A 12 -7.33 -2.91 -9.39
C GLU A 12 -8.79 -2.52 -9.67
N SER A 13 -9.62 -3.47 -10.09
CA SER A 13 -11.04 -3.19 -10.37
C SER A 13 -11.94 -3.65 -9.23
N TYR A 14 -13.10 -3.00 -9.09
CA TYR A 14 -14.13 -3.38 -8.12
C TYR A 14 -14.50 -4.87 -8.19
N TYR A 15 -14.67 -5.38 -9.42
CA TYR A 15 -15.16 -6.71 -9.72
C TYR A 15 -14.10 -7.82 -9.57
N SER A 16 -12.84 -7.44 -9.40
CA SER A 16 -11.74 -8.41 -9.31
C SER A 16 -10.68 -7.93 -8.31
N GLN A 17 -11.09 -7.58 -7.11
CA GLN A 17 -10.18 -7.10 -6.08
C GLN A 17 -9.30 -8.25 -5.57
N LEU A 18 -7.99 -8.11 -5.76
CA LEU A 18 -6.99 -8.98 -5.12
C LEU A 18 -6.76 -8.57 -3.66
N PHE A 19 -7.05 -7.31 -3.34
CA PHE A 19 -6.92 -6.70 -2.03
C PHE A 19 -8.29 -6.36 -1.43
N ASN A 20 -9.14 -7.38 -1.25
CA ASN A 20 -10.49 -7.22 -0.69
C ASN A 20 -10.51 -7.02 0.83
N LYS A 21 -9.43 -7.38 1.53
CA LYS A 21 -9.37 -7.29 3.00
C LYS A 21 -8.54 -6.09 3.45
N VAL A 22 -9.22 -5.17 4.13
CA VAL A 22 -8.64 -3.96 4.73
C VAL A 22 -8.38 -4.23 6.21
N TYR A 23 -7.18 -3.91 6.68
CA TYR A 23 -6.76 -4.17 8.06
C TYR A 23 -6.64 -2.90 8.88
N LEU A 24 -6.30 -1.80 8.21
CA LEU A 24 -6.18 -0.49 8.82
C LEU A 24 -6.67 0.54 7.81
N ASP A 25 -7.61 1.37 8.24
CA ASP A 25 -8.03 2.54 7.48
C ASP A 25 -7.35 3.77 8.07
N TYR A 26 -6.35 4.30 7.36
CA TYR A 26 -5.56 5.46 7.78
C TYR A 26 -6.10 6.78 7.20
N ARG A 27 -7.14 6.75 6.36
CA ARG A 27 -7.58 7.91 5.56
C ARG A 27 -7.95 9.12 6.41
N ARG A 28 -8.57 8.89 7.57
CA ARG A 28 -8.99 9.95 8.50
C ARG A 28 -7.85 10.58 9.30
N LYS A 29 -6.66 9.98 9.25
CA LYS A 29 -5.45 10.50 9.91
C LYS A 29 -4.55 11.30 8.96
N ILE A 30 -4.92 11.37 7.68
CA ILE A 30 -4.19 12.15 6.68
C ILE A 30 -4.73 13.57 6.69
N ASP A 31 -3.84 14.52 6.94
CA ASP A 31 -4.13 15.94 6.81
C ASP A 31 -3.91 16.38 5.36
N TRP A 32 -4.97 16.23 4.54
CA TRP A 32 -4.93 16.53 3.10
C TRP A 32 -4.61 17.99 2.78
N ALA A 33 -4.80 18.92 3.73
CA ALA A 33 -4.47 20.33 3.53
C ALA A 33 -2.96 20.58 3.47
N LYS A 34 -2.13 19.70 4.05
CA LYS A 34 -0.67 19.83 4.04
C LYS A 34 0.00 19.21 2.83
N VAL A 35 -0.69 18.28 2.17
CA VAL A 35 -0.14 17.47 1.08
C VAL A 35 0.30 18.30 -0.14
N PRO A 36 -0.43 19.33 -0.62
CA PRO A 36 -0.01 20.10 -1.79
C PRO A 36 1.34 20.81 -1.62
N ASN A 37 1.68 21.17 -0.38
CA ASN A 37 2.91 21.91 -0.05
C ASN A 37 4.07 20.98 0.28
N THR A 38 3.78 19.85 0.93
CA THR A 38 4.76 18.82 1.31
C THR A 38 4.14 17.44 1.14
N PRO A 39 4.24 16.83 -0.06
CA PRO A 39 3.62 15.55 -0.34
C PRO A 39 4.46 14.39 0.22
N ASP A 40 4.61 14.36 1.54
CA ASP A 40 5.20 13.24 2.25
C ASP A 40 4.09 12.32 2.76
N MET A 41 3.99 11.15 2.15
CA MET A 41 3.06 10.08 2.54
C MET A 41 3.76 8.93 3.27
N SER A 42 5.03 9.09 3.63
CA SER A 42 5.83 8.06 4.31
C SER A 42 5.18 7.59 5.61
N PHE A 43 4.49 8.47 6.34
CA PHE A 43 3.78 8.11 7.57
C PHE A 43 2.66 7.08 7.34
N VAL A 44 1.94 7.16 6.21
CA VAL A 44 0.92 6.17 5.83
C VAL A 44 1.58 4.85 5.48
N VAL A 45 2.65 4.90 4.68
CA VAL A 45 3.44 3.72 4.30
C VAL A 45 3.96 3.00 5.54
N GLN A 46 4.54 3.73 6.50
CA GLN A 46 5.06 3.19 7.75
C GLN A 46 3.95 2.60 8.63
N ALA A 47 2.80 3.27 8.75
CA ALA A 47 1.66 2.74 9.50
C ALA A 47 1.18 1.40 8.92
N CYS A 48 1.05 1.30 7.60
CA CYS A 48 0.67 0.05 6.94
C CYS A 48 1.76 -1.03 7.10
N ALA A 49 3.04 -0.67 6.96
CA ALA A 49 4.16 -1.59 7.11
C ALA A 49 4.22 -2.20 8.52
N HIS A 50 4.03 -1.39 9.57
CA HIS A 50 3.98 -1.88 10.95
C HIS A 50 2.84 -2.90 11.17
N GLU A 51 1.66 -2.64 10.62
CA GLU A 51 0.54 -3.58 10.73
C GLU A 51 0.77 -4.87 9.93
N ALA A 52 1.47 -4.79 8.79
CA ALA A 52 1.86 -5.96 8.01
C ALA A 52 2.91 -6.82 8.74
N VAL A 53 3.93 -6.20 9.34
CA VAL A 53 4.94 -6.89 10.17
C VAL A 53 4.31 -7.62 11.35
N LYS A 54 3.40 -6.96 12.10
CA LYS A 54 2.68 -7.60 13.23
C LYS A 54 1.96 -8.88 12.83
N ARG A 55 1.55 -8.99 11.57
CA ARG A 55 0.84 -10.14 11.01
C ARG A 55 1.75 -11.06 10.18
N LYS A 56 3.06 -10.82 10.19
CA LYS A 56 4.09 -11.63 9.53
C LYS A 56 3.96 -11.68 8.00
N TYR A 57 3.54 -10.58 7.37
CA TYR A 57 3.56 -10.49 5.90
C TYR A 57 4.85 -9.91 5.39
N SER A 58 5.30 -10.42 4.25
CA SER A 58 6.45 -9.88 3.50
C SER A 58 6.06 -8.77 2.52
N TYR A 59 4.75 -8.57 2.29
CA TYR A 59 4.20 -7.61 1.35
C TYR A 59 2.99 -6.93 1.95
N PHE A 60 2.76 -5.69 1.55
CA PHE A 60 1.53 -4.98 1.82
C PHE A 60 1.21 -4.04 0.66
N ALA A 61 0.00 -3.52 0.67
CA ALA A 61 -0.46 -2.59 -0.31
C ALA A 61 -1.30 -1.48 0.32
N ILE A 62 -1.43 -0.37 -0.40
CA ILE A 62 -2.22 0.78 0.01
C ILE A 62 -3.14 1.13 -1.15
N LYS A 63 -4.45 1.15 -0.89
CA LYS A 63 -5.48 1.54 -1.86
C LYS A 63 -6.38 2.63 -1.30
N ASP A 64 -7.20 3.21 -2.16
CA ASP A 64 -8.25 4.15 -1.80
C ASP A 64 -7.79 5.27 -0.84
N TYR A 65 -6.63 5.86 -1.11
CA TYR A 65 -6.05 6.98 -0.38
C TYR A 65 -5.59 6.71 1.06
N GLY A 66 -5.37 5.44 1.45
CA GLY A 66 -4.79 5.14 2.77
C GLY A 66 -5.39 3.94 3.48
N ARG A 67 -6.09 3.06 2.77
CA ARG A 67 -6.49 1.75 3.30
C ARG A 67 -5.36 0.77 3.12
N CYS A 68 -4.83 0.28 4.24
CA CYS A 68 -3.81 -0.74 4.28
C CYS A 68 -4.44 -2.12 4.04
N VAL A 69 -3.94 -2.79 3.02
CA VAL A 69 -4.40 -4.10 2.56
C VAL A 69 -3.21 -5.04 2.42
N TRP A 70 -3.48 -6.34 2.47
CA TRP A 70 -2.52 -7.36 2.07
C TRP A 70 -3.29 -8.57 1.56
N GLY A 71 -2.62 -9.42 0.79
CA GLY A 71 -3.12 -10.72 0.42
C GLY A 71 -1.95 -11.69 0.27
N PRO A 72 -2.19 -13.00 0.39
CA PRO A 72 -1.20 -14.02 0.00
C PRO A 72 -0.75 -13.83 -1.46
N ASP A 73 -1.58 -13.15 -2.25
CA ASP A 73 -1.42 -12.82 -3.67
C ASP A 73 -0.78 -11.44 -3.93
N GLY A 74 -0.12 -10.84 -2.94
CA GLY A 74 0.50 -9.50 -3.07
C GLY A 74 1.52 -9.41 -4.22
N LEU A 75 2.15 -10.52 -4.59
CA LEU A 75 2.99 -10.62 -5.79
C LEU A 75 2.18 -10.90 -7.06
N THR A 76 1.06 -11.61 -6.97
CA THR A 76 0.18 -11.92 -8.10
C THR A 76 -0.32 -10.65 -8.78
N VAL A 77 -0.56 -9.56 -8.02
CA VAL A 77 -0.92 -8.27 -8.63
C VAL A 77 0.15 -7.78 -9.61
N THR A 78 1.43 -8.05 -9.33
CA THR A 78 2.55 -7.55 -10.13
C THR A 78 2.65 -8.20 -11.51
N SER A 79 2.13 -9.43 -11.64
CA SER A 79 2.08 -10.21 -12.89
C SER A 79 0.72 -10.17 -13.58
N THR A 80 -0.37 -10.00 -12.84
CA THR A 80 -1.74 -10.07 -13.38
C THR A 80 -2.36 -8.71 -13.69
N ARG A 81 -1.84 -7.62 -13.09
CA ARG A 81 -2.41 -6.28 -13.27
C ARG A 81 -1.49 -5.37 -14.04
N ARG A 82 -2.11 -4.45 -14.78
CA ARG A 82 -1.39 -3.43 -15.52
C ARG A 82 -0.77 -2.42 -14.55
N ARG A 83 0.51 -2.09 -14.77
CA ARG A 83 1.16 -0.97 -14.09
C ARG A 83 0.48 0.35 -14.43
N SER A 84 0.53 1.27 -13.48
CA SER A 84 0.00 2.62 -13.57
C SER A 84 1.02 3.60 -12.97
N TYR A 85 0.91 4.87 -13.34
CA TYR A 85 1.72 5.96 -12.76
C TYR A 85 0.85 6.94 -11.95
N TRP A 86 -0.42 6.60 -11.75
CA TRP A 86 -1.43 7.47 -11.14
C TRP A 86 -1.60 7.28 -9.63
N CYS A 87 -0.77 6.43 -9.00
CA CYS A 87 -0.74 6.38 -7.55
C CYS A 87 -0.16 7.68 -6.99
N PHE A 88 -0.70 8.09 -5.85
CA PHE A 88 -0.49 9.39 -5.27
C PHE A 88 0.61 9.30 -4.20
N TYR A 89 1.84 9.63 -4.57
CA TYR A 89 3.02 9.58 -3.68
C TYR A 89 3.18 8.24 -2.95
N GLY A 90 2.97 7.14 -3.67
CA GLY A 90 3.04 5.79 -3.09
C GLY A 90 1.75 5.32 -2.39
N ILE A 91 0.65 6.06 -2.54
CA ILE A 91 -0.67 5.65 -2.08
C ILE A 91 -1.55 5.32 -3.29
N GLY A 92 -2.23 4.18 -3.26
CA GLY A 92 -3.20 3.84 -4.29
C GLY A 92 -4.40 4.80 -4.26
N GLY A 93 -4.72 5.39 -5.40
CA GLY A 93 -5.96 6.15 -5.60
C GLY A 93 -7.18 5.25 -5.87
N PRO A 94 -8.25 5.79 -6.45
CA PRO A 94 -9.41 5.00 -6.87
C PRO A 94 -8.96 3.99 -7.93
N TRP A 95 -9.33 2.72 -7.75
CA TRP A 95 -8.97 1.62 -8.67
C TRP A 95 -7.47 1.40 -8.84
N LEU A 96 -6.67 1.88 -7.88
CA LEU A 96 -5.23 1.77 -7.92
C LEU A 96 -4.73 1.27 -6.57
N VAL A 97 -3.67 0.50 -6.63
CA VAL A 97 -3.00 -0.04 -5.46
C VAL A 97 -1.51 0.17 -5.57
N SER A 98 -0.93 0.76 -4.52
CA SER A 98 0.52 0.87 -4.35
C SER A 98 1.02 -0.30 -3.54
N VAL A 99 1.97 -1.05 -4.09
CA VAL A 99 2.47 -2.31 -3.53
C VAL A 99 3.89 -2.12 -3.01
N TYR A 100 4.15 -2.71 -1.85
CA TYR A 100 5.42 -2.62 -1.14
C TYR A 100 5.87 -3.99 -0.65
N THR A 101 7.19 -4.21 -0.63
CA THR A 101 7.81 -5.31 0.12
C THR A 101 8.26 -4.77 1.47
N ILE A 102 8.27 -5.65 2.48
CA ILE A 102 8.98 -5.39 3.73
C ILE A 102 10.36 -5.99 3.59
N ASP A 103 11.39 -5.17 3.75
CA ASP A 103 12.76 -5.64 3.69
C ASP A 103 13.07 -6.38 5.00
N ASN A 104 13.62 -7.60 4.91
CA ASN A 104 13.89 -8.46 6.08
C ASN A 104 12.68 -8.59 7.03
N PRO A 105 11.55 -9.20 6.60
CA PRO A 105 10.31 -9.30 7.39
C PRO A 105 10.46 -10.10 8.69
N SER A 106 11.60 -10.76 8.85
CA SER A 106 12.07 -11.42 10.06
C SER A 106 13.58 -11.19 10.12
N GLY A 107 14.05 -10.52 11.17
CA GLY A 107 15.46 -10.49 11.49
C GLY A 107 16.00 -11.93 11.53
N LYS A 108 16.93 -12.22 10.62
CA LYS A 108 17.99 -13.18 10.87
C LYS A 108 19.22 -12.38 11.29
#